data_AF-A0A4R3UIH3-F1
#
_entry.id   AF-A0A4R3UIH3-F1
#
_cell.length_a   1.000
_cell.length_b   1.000
_cell.length_c   1.000
_cell.angle_alpha   90.00
_cell.angle_beta   90.00
_cell.angle_gamma   90.00
#
_symmetry.space_group_name_H-M   'P 1'
#
loop_
_entity.id
_entity.type
_entity.pdbx_description
1 polymer ?
#
loop_
_entity_poly.entity_id
_entity_poly.type
_entity_poly.pdbx_seq_one_letter_code
_entity_poly.pdbx_strand_id
1 'polypeptide(L)'
;MIVLVQREPRPDAPYWPGRRLLAAVDAVGWPLAWVVLVHQYPQAAGLVVPVTIVAALCAFFRLSGAIFNNHRYWFTSWWVARFFALLALVGVVMKLALWLSPAVQ
;
A
#
# COMPACT_ATOMS: atom_id res chain seq x y z
N MET A 1 -19.91 -26.12 -18.77
CA MET A 1 -20.75 -25.39 -17.80
C MET A 1 -19.85 -24.47 -17.00
N ILE A 2 -19.90 -23.15 -17.24
CA ILE A 2 -19.15 -22.16 -16.47
C ILE A 2 -20.06 -21.71 -15.33
N VAL A 3 -19.68 -21.99 -14.08
CA VAL A 3 -20.40 -21.50 -12.90
C VAL A 3 -19.83 -20.13 -12.56
N LEU A 4 -20.63 -19.08 -12.76
CA LEU A 4 -20.30 -17.74 -12.28
C LEU A 4 -20.57 -17.69 -10.78
N VAL A 5 -19.52 -17.86 -9.98
CA VAL A 5 -19.59 -17.66 -8.53
C VAL A 5 -19.59 -16.15 -8.27
N GLN A 6 -20.77 -15.59 -8.05
CA GLN A 6 -20.91 -14.20 -7.61
C GLN A 6 -20.50 -14.13 -6.13
N ARG A 7 -19.33 -13.54 -5.85
CA ARG A 7 -18.94 -13.28 -4.45
C ARG A 7 -19.90 -12.27 -3.86
N GLU A 8 -20.43 -12.59 -2.68
CA GLU A 8 -21.30 -11.69 -1.95
C GLU A 8 -20.58 -10.35 -1.68
N PRO A 9 -21.21 -9.20 -1.95
CA PRO A 9 -20.58 -7.91 -1.71
C PRO A 9 -20.17 -7.81 -0.24
N ARG A 10 -18.90 -7.46 0.01
CA ARG A 10 -18.43 -7.26 1.39
C ARG A 10 -19.27 -6.17 2.07
N PRO A 11 -19.52 -6.28 3.39
CA PRO A 11 -20.21 -5.26 4.15
C PRO A 11 -19.55 -3.90 3.97
N ASP A 12 -20.37 -2.85 3.88
CA ASP A 12 -19.88 -1.48 3.82
C ASP A 12 -19.06 -1.16 5.06
N ALA A 13 -17.91 -0.52 4.87
CA ALA A 13 -17.07 -0.19 6.01
C ALA A 13 -17.64 1.02 6.78
N PRO A 14 -17.33 1.16 8.08
CA PRO A 14 -17.86 2.22 8.94
C PRO A 14 -17.59 3.62 8.37
N TYR A 15 -18.59 4.51 8.49
CA TYR A 15 -18.46 5.92 8.11
C TYR A 15 -17.88 6.73 9.26
N TRP A 16 -16.82 7.51 8.99
CA TRP A 16 -16.21 8.43 9.96
C TRP A 16 -15.54 9.60 9.22
N PRO A 17 -15.55 10.81 9.82
CA PRO A 17 -14.94 12.00 9.21
C PRO A 17 -13.42 11.78 9.07
N GLY A 18 -12.89 11.96 7.86
CA GLY A 18 -11.47 11.73 7.55
C GLY A 18 -11.17 10.46 6.74
N ARG A 19 -12.10 9.49 6.67
CA ARG A 19 -11.92 8.26 5.88
C ARG A 19 -11.61 8.53 4.41
N ARG A 20 -12.32 9.49 3.80
CA ARG A 20 -12.13 9.84 2.38
C ARG A 20 -10.74 10.38 2.09
N LEU A 21 -10.20 11.20 3.00
CA LEU A 21 -8.85 11.77 2.85
C LEU A 21 -7.80 10.66 2.96
N LEU A 22 -7.92 9.80 3.97
CA LEU A 22 -7.03 8.64 4.12
C LEU A 22 -7.13 7.71 2.90
N ALA A 23 -8.34 7.50 2.35
CA ALA A 23 -8.55 6.64 1.20
C ALA A 23 -7.93 7.23 -0.07
N ALA A 24 -8.00 8.55 -0.24
CA ALA A 24 -7.32 9.27 -1.31
C ALA A 24 -5.79 9.17 -1.18
N VAL A 25 -5.25 9.34 0.03
CA VAL A 25 -3.81 9.17 0.29
C VAL A 25 -3.34 7.74 0.00
N ASP A 26 -4.08 6.72 0.45
CA ASP A 26 -3.80 5.31 0.14
C ASP A 26 -3.89 5.02 -1.38
N ALA A 27 -4.90 5.59 -2.05
CA ALA A 27 -5.13 5.40 -3.47
C ALA A 27 -3.98 5.92 -4.35
N VAL A 28 -3.35 7.02 -3.94
CA VAL A 28 -2.24 7.66 -4.66
C VAL A 28 -0.87 7.20 -4.16
N GLY A 29 -0.76 6.84 -2.88
CA GLY A 29 0.49 6.45 -2.24
C GLY A 29 1.14 5.23 -2.89
N TRP A 30 0.36 4.18 -3.22
CA TRP A 30 0.93 2.99 -3.86
C TRP A 30 1.44 3.20 -5.28
N PRO A 31 0.66 3.81 -6.17
CA PRO A 31 1.16 4.16 -7.50
C PRO A 31 2.41 5.03 -7.45
N LEU A 32 2.46 6.04 -6.56
CA LEU A 32 3.64 6.88 -6.39
C LEU A 32 4.85 6.08 -5.89
N ALA A 33 4.67 5.16 -4.94
CA ALA A 33 5.75 4.32 -4.45
C ALA A 33 6.38 3.49 -5.58
N TRP A 34 5.58 2.94 -6.49
CA TRP A 34 6.10 2.21 -7.66
C TRP A 34 6.89 3.11 -8.62
N VAL A 35 6.41 4.32 -8.87
CA VAL A 35 7.12 5.31 -9.69
C VAL A 35 8.48 5.63 -9.05
N VAL A 36 8.49 5.97 -7.76
CA VAL A 36 9.73 6.27 -7.03
C VAL A 36 10.71 5.09 -7.10
N LEU A 37 10.24 3.86 -6.86
CA LEU A 37 11.08 2.67 -6.92
C LEU A 37 11.74 2.54 -8.31
N VAL A 38 10.96 2.60 -9.39
CA VAL A 38 11.51 2.44 -10.75
C VAL A 38 12.49 3.56 -11.12
N HIS A 39 12.26 4.79 -10.65
CA HIS A 39 13.19 5.90 -10.85
C HIS A 39 14.55 5.71 -10.12
N GLN A 40 14.59 4.93 -9.04
CA GLN A 40 15.82 4.67 -8.29
C GLN A 40 16.71 3.59 -8.94
N TYR A 41 16.22 2.85 -9.94
CA TYR A 41 16.96 1.78 -10.61
C TYR A 41 17.38 2.20 -12.03
N PRO A 42 18.67 2.57 -12.25
CA PRO A 42 19.15 3.03 -13.57
C PRO A 42 18.95 1.98 -14.69
N GLN A 43 18.98 0.70 -14.33
CA GLN A 43 18.76 -0.43 -15.25
C GLN A 43 17.30 -0.52 -15.74
N ALA A 44 16.37 0.16 -15.08
CA ALA A 44 14.95 0.17 -15.40
C ALA A 44 14.54 1.37 -16.27
N ALA A 45 15.48 2.08 -16.91
CA ALA A 45 15.20 3.27 -17.70
C ALA A 45 14.10 3.06 -18.77
N GLY A 46 14.07 1.89 -19.41
CA GLY A 46 13.02 1.53 -20.40
C GLY A 46 11.62 1.31 -19.80
N LEU A 47 11.50 1.18 -18.48
CA LEU A 47 10.25 0.94 -17.77
C LEU A 47 9.68 2.18 -17.08
N VAL A 48 10.46 3.27 -16.95
CA VAL A 48 10.04 4.49 -16.24
C VAL A 48 8.74 5.05 -16.81
N VAL A 49 8.68 5.27 -18.13
CA VAL A 49 7.50 5.84 -18.80
C VAL A 49 6.27 4.94 -18.69
N PRO A 50 6.31 3.64 -19.08
CA PRO A 50 5.12 2.79 -19.01
C PRO A 50 4.65 2.59 -17.56
N VAL A 51 5.57 2.44 -16.59
CA VAL A 51 5.19 2.32 -15.18
C VAL A 51 4.54 3.60 -14.68
N THR A 52 5.04 4.77 -15.07
CA THR A 52 4.44 6.05 -14.68
C THR A 52 3.03 6.22 -15.23
N ILE A 53 2.80 5.86 -16.50
CA ILE A 53 1.47 5.90 -17.11
C ILE A 53 0.51 4.95 -16.41
N VAL A 54 0.91 3.70 -16.20
CA VAL A 54 0.09 2.70 -15.50
C VAL A 54 -0.19 3.14 -14.07
N ALA A 55 0.81 3.65 -13.35
CA ALA A 55 0.65 4.19 -12.01
C ALA A 55 -0.35 5.36 -11.98
N ALA A 56 -0.25 6.31 -12.92
CA ALA A 56 -1.19 7.42 -13.02
C ALA A 56 -2.64 6.95 -13.26
N LEU A 57 -2.84 5.99 -14.16
CA LEU A 57 -4.16 5.39 -14.41
C LEU A 57 -4.67 4.66 -13.16
N CYS A 58 -3.85 3.84 -12.52
CA CYS A 58 -4.20 3.16 -11.28
C CYS A 58 -4.57 4.15 -10.17
N ALA A 59 -3.80 5.22 -9.99
CA ALA A 59 -4.08 6.27 -9.01
C ALA A 59 -5.43 6.93 -9.31
N PHE A 60 -5.69 7.27 -10.58
CA PHE A 60 -6.94 7.89 -11.00
C PHE A 60 -8.16 7.02 -10.73
N PHE A 61 -8.13 5.74 -11.11
CA PHE A 61 -9.25 4.82 -10.87
C PHE A 61 -9.47 4.57 -9.37
N ARG A 62 -8.40 4.44 -8.59
CA ARG A 62 -8.50 4.23 -7.14
C ARG A 62 -8.99 5.48 -6.43
N LEU A 63 -8.55 6.66 -6.85
CA LEU A 63 -9.01 7.94 -6.31
C LEU A 63 -10.49 8.17 -6.64
N SER A 64 -10.90 7.88 -7.87
CA SER A 64 -12.31 7.92 -8.28
C SER A 64 -13.14 6.97 -7.42
N GLY A 65 -12.67 5.73 -7.21
CA GLY A 65 -13.31 4.78 -6.30
C GLY A 65 -13.37 5.26 -4.85
N ALA A 66 -12.31 5.90 -4.34
CA ALA A 66 -12.27 6.47 -3.00
C ALA A 66 -13.22 7.65 -2.81
N ILE A 67 -13.46 8.45 -3.86
CA ILE A 67 -14.38 9.60 -3.81
C ILE A 67 -15.84 9.14 -3.95
N PHE A 68 -16.15 8.36 -4.99
CA PHE A 68 -17.53 7.98 -5.31
C PHE A 68 -18.02 6.78 -4.51
N ASN A 69 -17.15 5.80 -4.23
CA ASN A 69 -17.47 4.54 -3.58
C ASN A 69 -16.72 4.35 -2.25
N ASN A 70 -16.47 5.45 -1.52
CA ASN A 70 -15.73 5.43 -0.25
C ASN A 70 -16.23 4.37 0.74
N HIS A 71 -17.55 4.16 0.79
CA HIS A 71 -18.20 3.18 1.68
C HIS A 71 -17.63 1.75 1.46
N ARG A 72 -17.30 1.42 0.21
CA ARG A 72 -16.69 0.15 -0.22
C ARG A 72 -15.16 0.16 -0.27
N TYR A 73 -14.50 1.30 -0.06
CA TYR A 73 -13.05 1.39 -0.13
C TYR A 73 -12.39 0.80 1.12
N TRP A 74 -11.55 -0.21 0.91
CA TRP A 74 -10.75 -0.86 1.96
C TRP A 74 -9.28 -0.49 1.80
N PHE A 75 -8.68 0.01 2.88
CA PHE A 75 -7.29 0.44 2.91
C PHE A 75 -6.34 -0.72 2.59
N THR A 76 -5.69 -0.67 1.43
CA THR A 76 -4.62 -1.63 1.10
C THR A 76 -3.36 -1.38 1.93
N SER A 77 -3.17 -0.16 2.43
CA SER A 77 -2.05 0.22 3.30
C SER A 77 -2.01 -0.55 4.60
N TRP A 78 -3.13 -1.09 5.10
CA TRP A 78 -3.15 -1.75 6.41
C TRP A 78 -2.30 -3.03 6.45
N TRP A 79 -2.36 -3.84 5.39
CA TRP A 79 -1.56 -5.07 5.31
C TRP A 79 -0.06 -4.75 5.22
N VAL A 80 0.30 -3.74 4.42
CA VAL A 80 1.69 -3.34 4.21
C VAL A 80 2.25 -2.62 5.44
N ALA A 81 1.49 -1.74 6.08
CA ALA A 81 1.89 -1.10 7.34
C ALA A 81 2.14 -2.17 8.43
N ARG A 82 1.28 -3.18 8.52
CA ARG A 82 1.50 -4.32 9.43
C ARG A 82 2.76 -5.10 9.07
N PHE A 83 3.05 -5.32 7.79
CA PHE A 83 4.28 -5.99 7.34
C PHE A 83 5.53 -5.18 7.70
N PHE A 84 5.58 -3.88 7.40
CA PHE A 84 6.70 -3.01 7.75
C PHE A 84 6.87 -2.84 9.26
N ALA A 85 5.77 -2.78 10.03
CA ALA A 85 5.83 -2.74 11.48
C ALA A 85 6.46 -4.01 12.06
N LEU A 86 6.14 -5.18 11.50
CA LEU A 86 6.77 -6.45 11.88
C LEU A 86 8.27 -6.45 11.54
N LEU A 87 8.66 -5.97 10.36
CA LEU A 87 10.08 -5.84 10.00
C LEU A 87 10.83 -4.88 10.94
N ALA A 88 10.22 -3.73 11.26
CA ALA A 88 10.79 -2.78 12.20
C ALA A 88 10.95 -3.39 13.61
N LEU A 89 9.95 -4.15 14.07
CA LEU A 89 10.01 -4.89 15.34
C LEU A 89 11.20 -5.86 15.37
N VAL A 90 11.39 -6.64 14.30
CA VAL A 90 12.55 -7.54 14.17
C VAL A 90 13.86 -6.76 14.28
N GLY A 91 13.99 -5.62 13.57
CA GLY A 91 15.17 -4.77 13.65
C GLY A 91 15.43 -4.22 15.05
N VAL A 92 14.38 -3.82 15.78
CA VAL A 92 14.49 -3.36 17.18
C VAL A 92 14.95 -4.49 18.10
N VAL A 93 14.36 -5.69 17.96
CA VAL A 93 14.74 -6.88 18.76
C VAL A 93 16.20 -7.24 18.51
N MET A 94 16.65 -7.26 17.25
CA MET A 94 18.05 -7.53 16.91
C MET A 94 18.98 -6.49 17.55
N LYS A 95 18.61 -5.20 17.50
CA LYS A 95 19.42 -4.13 18.10
C LYS A 95 19.50 -4.27 19.62
N LEU A 96 18.39 -4.57 20.29
CA LEU A 96 18.37 -4.82 21.73
C LEU A 96 19.19 -6.06 22.11
N ALA A 97 19.09 -7.14 21.34
CA ALA A 97 19.90 -8.35 21.55
C ALA A 97 21.40 -8.07 21.45
N LEU A 98 21.82 -7.22 20.50
CA LEU A 98 23.22 -6.78 20.38
C LEU A 98 23.66 -5.95 21.58
N TRP A 99 22.82 -5.04 22.08
CA TRP A 99 23.13 -4.21 23.25
C TRP A 99 23.19 -5.01 24.56
N LEU A 100 22.39 -6.07 24.67
CA LEU A 100 22.35 -6.96 25.84
C LEU A 100 23.39 -8.09 25.76
N SER A 101 24.04 -8.28 24.61
CA SER A 101 25.05 -9.31 24.43
C SER A 101 26.33 -8.93 25.19
N PRO A 102 26.82 -9.77 26.11
CA PRO A 102 28.03 -9.49 26.88
C PRO A 102 29.31 -9.48 26.02
N ALA A 103 29.23 -9.86 24.74
CA ALA A 103 30.36 -9.87 23.82
C ALA A 103 30.75 -8.47 23.26
N VAL A 104 29.96 -7.43 23.55
CA VAL A 104 30.18 -6.05 23.07
C VAL A 104 30.57 -5.09 24.20
N GLN A 105 30.50 -5.53 25.48
CA GLN A 105 31.04 -4.78 26.62
C GLN A 105 32.53 -5.10 26.82
#